data_AF-A0A0P9D3B5-F1
#
_entry.id   AF-A0A0P9D3B5-F1
#
_cell.length_a   1.000
_cell.length_b   1.000
_cell.length_c   1.000
_cell.angle_alpha   90.00
_cell.angle_beta   90.00
_cell.angle_gamma   90.00
#
_symmetry.space_group_name_H-M   'P 1'
#
loop_
_entity.id
_entity.type
_entity.pdbx_description
1 polymer ?
#
loop_
_entity_poly.entity_id
_entity_poly.type
_entity_poly.pdbx_seq_one_letter_code
_entity_poly.pdbx_strand_id
1 'polypeptide(L)'
;MKTRVLKWYQIVGYAVDDSNMENPFTYLVESESPHNVLKLHGGRRRCETADGKSVLVQFPTREKDVKWMPNWTPTDVYLVGLSGAPGTAGASGSTGVTKVIPVTKYLCTCGREHFSEHPYRSVWCKCGQKAFPVPQPWEAQAAQHPPEGTHPDM
;
A
#
# COMPACT_ATOMS: atom_id res chain seq x y z
N MET A 1 16.82 15.39 16.52
CA MET A 1 16.12 14.24 15.90
C MET A 1 16.38 14.31 14.42
N LYS A 2 16.86 13.24 13.76
CA LYS A 2 16.97 13.24 12.30
C LYS A 2 15.55 13.22 11.73
N THR A 3 15.16 14.27 11.02
CA THR A 3 13.89 14.29 10.29
C THR A 3 13.95 13.17 9.25
N ARG A 4 13.08 12.17 9.40
CA ARG A 4 12.95 11.08 8.44
C ARG A 4 12.26 11.63 7.20
N VAL A 5 12.95 11.65 6.07
CA VAL A 5 12.37 12.10 4.79
C VAL A 5 11.75 10.90 4.12
N LEU A 6 10.43 10.80 4.23
CA LEU A 6 9.64 9.80 3.53
C LEU A 6 9.47 10.21 2.06
N LYS A 7 9.53 9.23 1.17
CA LYS A 7 9.38 9.40 -0.27
C LYS A 7 8.51 8.29 -0.83
N TRP A 8 7.84 8.57 -1.94
CA TRP A 8 7.09 7.57 -2.68
C TRP A 8 7.93 6.90 -3.75
N TYR A 9 7.80 5.58 -3.82
CA TYR A 9 8.46 4.72 -4.79
C TYR A 9 7.42 3.83 -5.47
N GLN A 10 7.69 3.47 -6.72
CA GLN A 10 6.92 2.51 -7.49
C GLN A 10 7.80 1.27 -7.74
N ILE A 11 7.23 0.10 -7.48
CA ILE A 11 7.75 -1.18 -7.97
C ILE A 11 6.66 -1.88 -8.77
N VAL A 12 7.05 -2.51 -9.87
CA VAL A 12 6.14 -3.26 -10.75
C VAL A 12 6.62 -4.70 -10.80
N GLY A 13 5.73 -5.62 -10.49
CA GLY A 13 5.95 -7.05 -10.58
C GLY A 13 4.98 -7.71 -11.55
N TYR A 14 5.30 -8.93 -11.96
CA TYR A 14 4.48 -9.73 -12.86
C TYR A 14 4.28 -11.12 -12.29
N ALA A 15 3.13 -11.74 -12.57
CA ALA A 15 2.88 -13.11 -12.14
C ALA A 15 3.92 -14.05 -12.80
N VAL A 16 4.46 -14.98 -12.03
CA VAL A 16 5.55 -15.88 -12.48
C VAL A 16 5.12 -16.76 -13.65
N ASP A 17 3.84 -17.14 -13.68
CA ASP A 17 3.26 -18.01 -14.70
C ASP A 17 2.60 -17.22 -15.85
N ASP A 18 2.61 -15.88 -15.81
CA ASP A 18 2.08 -15.02 -16.87
C ASP A 18 3.19 -14.69 -17.87
N SER A 19 3.27 -15.50 -18.94
CA SER A 19 4.27 -15.34 -20.00
C SER A 19 4.16 -14.03 -20.77
N ASN A 20 2.98 -13.40 -20.77
CA ASN A 20 2.73 -12.22 -21.59
C ASN A 20 2.93 -10.91 -20.82
N MET A 21 3.14 -10.98 -19.48
CA MET A 21 3.32 -9.80 -18.63
C MET A 21 2.18 -8.76 -18.77
N GLU A 22 0.99 -9.21 -19.17
CA GLU A 22 -0.13 -8.33 -19.54
C GLU A 22 -0.79 -7.69 -18.31
N ASN A 23 -0.66 -8.32 -17.14
CA ASN A 23 -1.33 -7.89 -15.91
C ASN A 23 -0.31 -7.53 -14.82
N PRO A 24 0.24 -6.30 -14.85
CA PRO A 24 1.23 -5.87 -13.87
C PRO A 24 0.63 -5.70 -12.47
N PHE A 25 1.40 -6.06 -11.46
CA PHE A 25 1.17 -5.70 -10.06
C PHE A 25 2.01 -4.47 -9.73
N THR A 26 1.36 -3.34 -9.49
CA THR A 26 2.03 -2.06 -9.21
C THR A 26 1.90 -1.72 -7.74
N TYR A 27 3.01 -1.67 -7.01
CA TYR A 27 3.01 -1.20 -5.62
C TYR A 27 3.59 0.22 -5.57
N LEU A 28 2.81 1.13 -4.98
CA LEU A 28 3.19 2.50 -4.68
C LEU A 28 3.47 2.57 -3.18
N VAL A 29 4.74 2.66 -2.80
CA VAL A 29 5.22 2.47 -1.43
C VAL A 29 5.85 3.74 -0.90
N GLU A 30 5.39 4.19 0.26
CA GLU A 30 6.05 5.25 1.02
C GLU A 30 7.17 4.65 1.88
N SER A 31 8.39 5.14 1.72
CA SER A 31 9.54 4.59 2.44
C SER A 31 10.69 5.62 2.54
N GLU A 32 11.64 5.35 3.43
CA GLU A 32 12.87 6.16 3.57
C GLU A 32 13.86 5.92 2.42
N SER A 33 13.84 4.74 1.79
CA SER A 33 14.82 4.37 0.77
C SER A 33 14.31 3.26 -0.16
N PRO A 34 14.81 3.18 -1.41
CA PRO A 34 14.49 2.06 -2.30
C PRO A 34 14.95 0.71 -1.73
N HIS A 35 16.00 0.70 -0.91
CA HIS A 35 16.47 -0.49 -0.20
C HIS A 35 15.38 -1.11 0.68
N ASN A 36 14.71 -0.29 1.49
CA ASN A 36 13.64 -0.73 2.37
C ASN A 36 12.42 -1.23 1.56
N VAL A 37 12.08 -0.54 0.47
CA VAL A 37 11.01 -0.98 -0.44
C VAL A 37 11.27 -2.40 -0.92
N LEU A 38 12.49 -2.71 -1.38
CA LEU A 38 12.84 -4.06 -1.85
C LEU A 38 12.90 -5.08 -0.72
N LYS A 39 13.44 -4.70 0.44
CA LYS A 39 13.51 -5.57 1.61
C LYS A 39 12.11 -6.08 2.00
N LEU A 40 11.10 -5.21 1.94
CA LEU A 40 9.73 -5.54 2.37
C LEU A 40 8.88 -6.10 1.22
N HIS A 41 8.95 -5.47 0.04
CA HIS A 41 8.02 -5.72 -1.05
C HIS A 41 8.67 -6.30 -2.32
N GLY A 42 10.00 -6.35 -2.39
CA GLY A 42 10.72 -6.91 -3.53
C GLY A 42 10.75 -8.44 -3.57
N GLY A 43 11.27 -8.99 -4.65
CA GLY A 43 11.39 -10.43 -4.85
C GLY A 43 10.05 -11.13 -5.08
N ARG A 44 9.98 -12.44 -4.76
CA ARG A 44 8.75 -13.21 -4.92
C ARG A 44 7.77 -12.91 -3.80
N ARG A 45 6.55 -12.54 -4.15
CA ARG A 45 5.47 -12.22 -3.21
C ARG A 45 4.17 -12.88 -3.66
N ARG A 46 3.39 -13.35 -2.68
CA ARG A 46 2.04 -13.83 -2.92
C ARG A 46 1.11 -12.63 -2.92
N CYS A 47 0.38 -12.43 -4.01
CA CYS A 47 -0.53 -11.31 -4.20
C CYS A 47 -1.92 -11.80 -4.55
N GLU A 48 -2.93 -10.99 -4.27
CA GLU A 48 -4.31 -11.27 -4.68
C GLU A 48 -4.63 -10.49 -5.94
N THR A 49 -5.22 -11.16 -6.92
CA THR A 49 -5.78 -10.57 -8.13
C THR A 49 -7.12 -9.90 -7.84
N ALA A 50 -7.65 -9.14 -8.80
CA ALA A 50 -8.97 -8.49 -8.66
C ALA A 50 -10.13 -9.49 -8.44
N ASP A 51 -9.98 -10.74 -8.91
CA ASP A 51 -10.92 -11.84 -8.67
C ASP A 51 -10.64 -12.63 -7.37
N GLY A 52 -9.77 -12.11 -6.50
CA GLY A 52 -9.45 -12.70 -5.19
C GLY A 52 -8.59 -13.95 -5.24
N LYS A 53 -8.05 -14.31 -6.42
CA LYS A 53 -7.13 -15.45 -6.56
C LYS A 53 -5.74 -15.07 -6.08
N SER A 54 -5.09 -16.02 -5.43
CA SER A 54 -3.72 -15.85 -4.97
C SER A 54 -2.73 -16.27 -6.05
N VAL A 55 -1.88 -15.35 -6.49
CA VAL A 55 -0.84 -15.59 -7.51
C VAL A 55 0.55 -15.25 -6.97
N LEU A 56 1.58 -15.91 -7.48
CA LEU A 56 2.97 -15.60 -7.16
C LEU A 56 3.48 -14.55 -8.12
N VAL A 57 3.88 -13.40 -7.59
CA VAL A 57 4.37 -12.25 -8.35
C VAL A 57 5.87 -12.08 -8.10
N GLN A 58 6.62 -11.87 -9.17
CA GLN A 58 8.03 -11.51 -9.11
C GLN A 58 8.17 -9.99 -9.19
N PHE A 59 8.45 -9.35 -8.05
CA PHE A 59 8.85 -7.95 -7.97
C PHE A 59 10.36 -7.80 -8.20
N PRO A 60 10.84 -6.56 -8.43
CA PRO A 60 12.26 -6.29 -8.57
C PRO A 60 13.05 -6.70 -7.33
N THR A 61 14.35 -6.93 -7.52
CA THR A 61 15.29 -7.31 -6.43
C THR A 61 16.48 -6.36 -6.35
N ARG A 62 16.59 -5.38 -7.26
CA ARG A 62 17.70 -4.43 -7.32
C ARG A 62 17.16 -3.01 -7.26
N GLU A 63 17.86 -2.14 -6.55
CA GLU A 63 17.40 -0.77 -6.26
C GLU A 63 17.21 0.08 -7.52
N LYS A 64 18.00 -0.16 -8.57
CA LYS A 64 17.88 0.53 -9.86
C LYS A 64 16.53 0.32 -10.56
N ASP A 65 15.83 -0.76 -10.21
CA ASP A 65 14.54 -1.14 -10.80
C ASP A 65 13.37 -0.59 -9.95
N VAL A 66 13.66 0.14 -8.87
CA VAL A 66 12.69 0.89 -8.06
C VAL A 66 12.60 2.31 -8.59
N LYS A 67 11.41 2.73 -9.02
CA LYS A 67 11.20 4.07 -9.56
C LYS A 67 10.84 5.04 -8.45
N TRP A 68 11.67 6.07 -8.24
CA TRP A 68 11.32 7.18 -7.36
C TRP A 68 10.23 8.05 -8.01
N MET A 69 9.24 8.46 -7.22
CA MET A 69 8.15 9.32 -7.66
C MET A 69 8.20 10.68 -6.93
N PRO A 70 8.95 11.67 -7.45
CA PRO A 70 8.96 13.01 -6.87
C PRO A 70 7.57 13.65 -7.03
N ASN A 71 7.10 14.33 -5.98
CA ASN A 71 5.83 15.09 -5.95
C ASN A 71 4.56 14.26 -6.11
N TRP A 72 4.67 12.93 -6.12
CA TRP A 72 3.48 12.08 -6.09
C TRP A 72 2.94 11.99 -4.66
N THR A 73 1.63 12.15 -4.53
CA THR A 73 0.88 11.82 -3.32
C THR A 73 -0.31 10.97 -3.73
N PRO A 74 -0.77 10.04 -2.88
CA PRO A 74 -2.01 9.34 -3.13
C PRO A 74 -3.15 10.36 -3.16
N THR A 75 -3.69 10.65 -4.33
CA THR A 75 -4.92 11.41 -4.50
C THR A 75 -6.12 10.47 -4.40
N ASP A 76 -7.26 11.01 -3.96
CA ASP A 76 -8.49 10.26 -3.64
C ASP A 76 -8.96 9.33 -4.78
N VAL A 77 -8.61 9.65 -6.03
CA VAL A 77 -8.98 8.90 -7.24
C VAL A 77 -8.40 7.48 -7.29
N TYR A 78 -7.24 7.22 -6.68
CA TYR A 78 -6.64 5.87 -6.70
C TYR A 78 -7.17 4.94 -5.61
N LEU A 79 -7.83 5.48 -4.58
CA LEU A 79 -8.25 4.71 -3.40
C LEU A 79 -9.64 4.08 -3.53
N VAL A 80 -10.46 4.55 -4.47
CA VAL A 80 -11.74 3.91 -4.81
C VAL A 80 -11.54 2.50 -5.39
N GLY A 81 -10.38 2.23 -6.00
CA GLY A 81 -10.01 0.89 -6.52
C GLY A 81 -9.23 0.01 -5.53
N LEU A 82 -9.03 0.46 -4.28
CA LEU A 82 -8.19 -0.20 -3.26
C LEU A 82 -8.98 -0.72 -2.06
N SER A 83 -10.26 -0.38 -1.95
CA SER A 83 -11.17 -1.12 -1.07
C SER A 83 -11.42 -2.47 -1.72
N GLY A 84 -11.25 -3.56 -0.96
CA GLY A 84 -11.48 -4.94 -1.41
C GLY A 84 -12.96 -5.23 -1.71
N ALA A 85 -13.55 -4.52 -2.66
CA ALA A 85 -14.79 -4.89 -3.30
C ALA A 85 -14.46 -5.59 -4.62
N PRO A 86 -14.90 -6.84 -4.83
CA PRO A 86 -14.78 -7.49 -6.13
C PRO A 86 -15.66 -6.70 -7.12
N GLY A 87 -15.01 -5.94 -8.00
CA GLY A 87 -15.66 -5.32 -9.15
C GLY A 87 -15.85 -3.81 -9.04
N THR A 88 -14.82 -3.08 -9.43
CA THR A 88 -14.99 -1.86 -10.25
C THR A 88 -13.79 -1.74 -11.17
N ALA A 89 -13.87 -2.48 -12.28
CA ALA A 89 -13.05 -2.25 -13.46
C ALA A 89 -13.35 -0.84 -14.00
N GLY A 90 -12.45 0.10 -13.72
CA GLY A 90 -12.45 1.44 -14.30
C GLY A 90 -11.60 1.50 -15.57
N ALA A 91 -12.19 1.07 -16.69
CA ALA A 91 -11.92 1.50 -18.07
C ALA A 91 -10.52 2.05 -18.44
N SER A 92 -9.53 1.17 -18.66
CA SER A 92 -8.60 1.25 -19.80
C SER A 92 -7.70 0.01 -19.83
N GLY A 93 -8.11 -1.02 -20.59
CA GLY A 93 -7.28 -2.04 -21.24
C GLY A 93 -6.16 -2.78 -20.49
N SER A 94 -5.99 -2.59 -19.18
CA SER A 94 -4.92 -3.17 -18.39
C SER A 94 -5.49 -3.68 -17.07
N THR A 95 -5.61 -5.00 -16.95
CA THR A 95 -6.14 -5.72 -15.77
C THR A 95 -5.09 -5.79 -14.65
N GLY A 96 -4.31 -4.71 -14.48
CA GLY A 96 -3.25 -4.64 -13.48
C GLY A 96 -3.82 -4.41 -12.08
N VAL A 97 -3.18 -4.99 -11.06
CA VAL A 97 -3.51 -4.75 -9.66
C VAL A 97 -2.59 -3.63 -9.15
N THR A 98 -3.17 -2.54 -8.68
CA THR A 98 -2.40 -1.48 -8.00
C THR A 98 -2.60 -1.58 -6.50
N LYS A 99 -1.54 -1.36 -5.71
CA LYS A 99 -1.58 -1.30 -4.24
C LYS A 99 -0.83 -0.08 -3.74
N VAL A 100 -1.46 0.73 -2.90
CA VAL A 100 -0.81 1.84 -2.18
C VAL A 100 -0.44 1.38 -0.78
N ILE A 101 0.81 1.58 -0.38
CA ILE A 101 1.37 1.12 0.90
C ILE A 101 2.03 2.33 1.59
N PRO A 102 1.28 3.10 2.41
CA PRO A 102 1.84 4.22 3.15
C PRO A 102 2.71 3.73 4.33
N VAL A 103 3.47 4.66 4.91
CA VAL A 103 4.02 4.46 6.24
C VAL A 103 2.92 4.64 7.28
N THR A 104 2.86 3.74 8.25
CA THR A 104 1.93 3.86 9.36
C THR A 104 2.44 4.93 10.33
N LYS A 105 1.62 5.96 10.54
CA LYS A 105 1.86 7.02 11.52
C LYS A 105 1.28 6.59 12.87
N TYR A 106 2.03 6.81 13.95
CA TYR A 106 1.59 6.55 15.32
C TYR A 106 1.67 7.82 16.14
N LEU A 107 0.67 8.06 16.99
CA LEU A 107 0.64 9.17 17.91
C LEU A 107 0.67 8.67 19.35
N CYS A 108 1.59 9.21 20.12
CA CYS A 108 1.65 8.99 21.57
C CYS A 108 0.84 10.07 22.29
N THR A 109 0.32 9.75 23.48
CA THR A 109 -0.36 10.72 24.36
C THR A 109 0.53 11.91 24.77
N CYS A 110 1.85 11.75 24.75
CA CYS A 110 2.79 12.84 24.97
C CYS A 110 2.97 13.78 23.76
N GLY A 111 2.19 13.61 22.69
CA GLY A 111 2.21 14.42 21.47
C GLY A 111 3.31 14.05 20.47
N ARG A 112 4.14 13.05 20.76
CA ARG A 112 5.19 12.60 19.83
C ARG A 112 4.64 11.69 18.75
N GLU A 113 5.10 11.93 17.53
CA GLU A 113 4.79 11.12 16.36
C GLU A 113 5.89 10.10 16.08
N HIS A 114 5.47 8.93 15.62
CA HIS A 114 6.35 7.85 15.20
C HIS A 114 5.89 7.30 13.85
N PHE A 115 6.84 6.79 13.09
CA PHE A 115 6.61 6.29 11.73
C PHE A 115 7.20 4.90 11.59
N SER A 116 6.41 3.97 11.05
CA SER A 116 6.83 2.59 10.78
C SER A 116 6.35 2.14 9.42
N GLU A 117 7.26 1.60 8.62
CA GLU A 117 6.96 0.95 7.33
C GLU A 117 6.20 -0.38 7.52
N HIS A 118 6.08 -0.85 8.78
CA HIS A 118 5.24 -2.01 9.13
C HIS A 118 4.07 -1.58 10.00
N PRO A 119 2.85 -2.07 9.70
CA PRO A 119 1.65 -1.77 10.48
C PRO A 119 1.60 -2.62 11.76
N TYR A 120 2.36 -2.21 12.77
CA TYR A 120 2.22 -2.73 14.14
C TYR A 120 0.94 -2.23 14.80
N ARG A 121 0.42 -2.99 15.77
CA ARG A 121 -0.72 -2.55 16.61
C ARG A 121 -0.40 -1.34 17.48
N SER A 122 0.87 -1.18 17.88
CA SER A 122 1.37 -0.06 18.68
C SER A 122 2.90 -0.03 18.63
N VAL A 123 3.51 1.12 18.91
CA VAL A 123 4.97 1.27 19.07
C VAL A 123 5.32 1.93 20.41
N TRP A 124 6.51 1.66 20.94
CA TRP A 124 6.96 2.26 22.19
C TRP A 124 7.48 3.69 21.98
N CYS A 125 6.92 4.65 22.70
CA CYS A 125 7.46 6.00 22.76
C CYS A 125 8.54 6.10 23.84
N LYS A 126 9.50 7.01 23.63
CA LYS A 126 10.57 7.32 24.60
C LYS A 126 10.07 7.85 25.95
N CYS A 127 8.81 8.28 26.07
CA CYS A 127 8.21 8.66 27.35
C CYS A 127 7.76 7.45 28.19
N GLY A 128 7.95 6.21 27.70
CA GLY A 128 7.52 4.99 28.38
C GLY A 128 6.06 4.60 28.14
N GLN A 129 5.34 5.35 27.30
CA GLN A 129 3.96 5.04 26.92
C GLN A 129 3.88 4.45 25.50
N LYS A 130 2.79 3.73 25.21
CA LYS A 130 2.51 3.24 23.85
C LYS A 130 1.98 4.36 22.96
N ALA A 131 2.38 4.34 21.69
CA ALA A 131 1.80 5.13 20.62
C ALA A 131 0.96 4.21 19.73
N PHE A 132 -0.20 4.69 19.30
CA PHE A 132 -1.17 3.92 18.52
C PHE A 132 -1.28 4.45 17.09
N PRO A 133 -1.58 3.59 16.10
CA PRO A 133 -1.67 4.00 14.71
C PRO A 133 -2.79 5.04 14.56
N VAL A 134 -2.50 6.08 13.80
CA VAL A 134 -3.48 7.11 13.43
C VAL A 134 -3.92 6.81 12.00
N PRO A 135 -5.24 6.70 11.73
CA PRO A 135 -5.73 6.56 10.38
C PRO A 135 -5.21 7.72 9.53
N GLN A 136 -4.70 7.41 8.35
CA GLN A 136 -4.33 8.44 7.41
C GLN A 136 -5.61 9.15 6.91
N PRO A 137 -5.55 10.45 6.55
CA PRO A 137 -6.74 11.22 6.15
C PRO A 137 -7.60 10.55 5.07
N TRP A 138 -6.95 9.79 4.18
CA TRP A 138 -7.58 9.08 3.09
C TRP A 138 -8.11 7.68 3.47
N GLU A 139 -7.63 7.07 4.57
CA GLU A 139 -8.20 5.83 5.12
C GLU A 139 -9.53 6.10 5.82
N ALA A 140 -9.67 7.27 6.46
CA ALA A 140 -10.89 7.69 7.13
C ALA A 140 -12.08 7.87 6.18
N GLN A 141 -11.83 8.20 4.91
CA GLN A 141 -12.88 8.37 3.89
C GLN A 141 -13.34 7.03 3.32
N ALA A 142 -12.45 6.05 3.16
CA ALA A 142 -12.82 4.70 2.75
C ALA A 142 -13.76 4.02 3.78
N ALA A 143 -13.63 4.35 5.07
CA ALA A 143 -14.50 3.85 6.13
C ALA A 143 -15.89 4.51 6.18
N GLN A 144 -16.13 5.59 5.41
CA GLN A 144 -17.42 6.28 5.37
C GLN A 144 -18.38 5.74 4.30
N HIS A 145 -17.91 4.86 3.41
CA HIS A 145 -18.75 4.14 2.46
C HIS A 145 -18.93 2.70 2.95
N PRO A 146 -20.01 2.36 3.68
CA PRO A 146 -20.32 0.97 3.95
C PRO A 146 -20.52 0.22 2.62
N PRO A 147 -20.17 -1.09 2.53
CA PRO A 147 -20.49 -1.89 1.37
C PRO A 147 -22.01 -1.87 1.17
N GLU A 148 -22.45 -1.21 0.10
CA GLU A 148 -23.85 -1.17 -0.30
C GLU A 148 -24.21 -2.57 -0.82
N GLY A 149 -24.72 -3.42 0.07
CA GLY A 149 -24.88 -4.84 -0.25
C GLY A 149 -25.52 -5.66 0.87
N THR A 150 -26.55 -5.14 1.53
CA THR A 150 -27.55 -6.02 2.16
C THR A 150 -28.72 -6.19 1.20
N HIS A 151 -28.75 -7.37 0.60
CA HIS A 151 -29.89 -8.00 -0.07
C HIS A 151 -31.23 -7.56 0.57
N PRO A 152 -32.25 -7.14 -0.20
CA PRO A 152 -33.61 -7.16 0.32
C PRO A 152 -34.05 -8.62 0.43
N ASP A 153 -34.33 -9.07 1.66
CA ASP A 153 -35.12 -10.27 1.92
C ASP A 153 -36.50 -10.08 1.27
N MET A 154 -36.86 -11.00 0.37
CA MET A 154 -38.23 -11.23 -0.12
C MET A 154 -38.78 -12.47 0.56
#